data_AF-W7S3C5-F1
#
_entry.id   AF-W7S3C5-F1
#
_cell.length_a   1.000
_cell.length_b   1.000
_cell.length_c   1.000
_cell.angle_alpha   90.00
_cell.angle_beta   90.00
_cell.angle_gamma   90.00
#
_symmetry.space_group_name_H-M   'P 1'
#
loop_
_entity.id
_entity.type
_entity.pdbx_description
1 polymer ?
#
loop_
_entity_poly.entity_id
_entity_poly.type
_entity_poly.pdbx_seq_one_letter_code
_entity_poly.pdbx_strand_id
1 'polypeptide(L)' 'MFMTAIWVTFIFGSFSYILLKYPHDVLKVSPFSRGFADSPVLKVYIQFVGWVFVLLIIGVWTDAIIEWKIL' A
#
# COMPACT_ATOMS: atom_id res chain seq x y z
N MET A 1 -5.52 19.20 7.04
CA MET A 1 -5.39 18.10 6.07
C MET A 1 -3.95 17.70 5.73
N PHE A 2 -3.08 18.64 5.33
CA PHE A 2 -1.75 18.31 4.78
C PHE A 2 -0.87 17.43 5.67
N MET A 3 -0.77 17.74 6.97
CA MET A 3 0.08 16.94 7.87
C MET A 3 -0.43 15.49 7.95
N THR A 4 -1.75 15.28 8.00
CA THR A 4 -2.37 13.96 7.95
C THR A 4 -2.07 13.24 6.63
N ALA A 5 -2.17 13.95 5.49
CA ALA A 5 -1.85 13.38 4.18
C ALA A 5 -0.39 12.92 4.08
N ILE A 6 0.55 13.69 4.66
CA ILE A 6 1.96 13.32 4.76
C ILE A 6 2.15 12.06 5.60
N TRP A 7 1.51 11.98 6.77
CA TRP A 7 1.58 10.78 7.62
C TRP A 7 0.99 9.53 6.95
N VAL A 8 -0.18 9.67 6.32
CA VAL A 8 -0.82 8.60 5.55
C VAL A 8 0.11 8.13 4.43
N THR A 9 0.71 9.06 3.70
CA THR A 9 1.68 8.74 2.63
C THR A 9 2.89 8.00 3.17
N PHE A 10 3.43 8.44 4.32
CA PHE A 10 4.60 7.80 4.90
C PHE A 10 4.29 6.35 5.31
N ILE A 11 3.17 6.12 5.99
CA ILE A 11 2.77 4.79 6.48
C ILE A 11 2.37 3.90 5.29
N PHE A 12 1.32 4.28 4.57
CA PHE A 12 0.76 3.45 3.49
C PHE A 12 1.67 3.39 2.27
N GLY A 13 2.47 4.43 2.01
CA GLY A 13 3.46 4.41 0.94
C GLY A 13 4.59 3.43 1.22
N SER A 14 5.05 3.35 2.47
CA SER A 14 6.04 2.34 2.88
C SER A 14 5.49 0.92 2.72
N PHE A 15 4.25 0.67 3.17
CA PHE A 15 3.61 -0.63 2.98
C PHE A 15 3.38 -0.97 1.51
N SER A 16 2.86 -0.03 0.73
CA SER A 16 2.66 -0.20 -0.71
C SER A 16 3.96 -0.56 -1.42
N TYR A 17 5.04 0.16 -1.10
CA TYR A 17 6.36 -0.09 -1.65
C TYR A 17 6.87 -1.50 -1.31
N ILE A 18 6.77 -1.92 -0.04
CA ILE A 18 7.22 -3.26 0.38
C ILE A 18 6.40 -4.35 -0.33
N LEU A 19 5.07 -4.20 -0.41
CA LEU A 19 4.17 -5.18 -1.04
C LEU A 19 4.38 -5.28 -2.55
N LEU A 20 4.62 -4.16 -3.24
CA LEU A 20 4.82 -4.13 -4.68
C LEU A 20 6.23 -4.55 -5.10
N LYS A 21 7.25 -4.13 -4.35
CA LYS A 21 8.66 -4.38 -4.68
C LYS A 21 9.16 -5.74 -4.19
N TYR A 22 8.72 -6.18 -3.01
CA TYR A 22 9.20 -7.42 -2.37
C TYR A 22 8.06 -8.38 -1.98
N PRO A 23 7.14 -8.71 -2.91
CA PRO A 23 5.98 -9.56 -2.58
C PRO A 23 6.40 -10.94 -2.07
N HIS A 24 7.49 -11.50 -2.60
CA HIS A 24 8.02 -12.80 -2.19
C HIS A 24 8.63 -12.80 -0.79
N ASP A 25 9.24 -11.70 -0.37
CA ASP A 25 9.84 -11.62 0.96
C ASP A 25 8.75 -11.39 2.02
N VAL A 26 7.71 -10.62 1.70
CA VAL A 26 6.49 -10.50 2.54
C VAL A 26 5.84 -11.86 2.77
N LEU A 27 5.78 -12.70 1.73
CA LEU A 27 5.24 -14.04 1.84
C LEU A 27 6.00 -14.92 2.84
N LYS A 28 7.33 -14.86 2.82
CA LYS A 28 8.21 -15.67 3.68
C LYS A 28 8.05 -15.37 5.18
N VAL A 29 7.77 -14.12 5.54
CA VAL A 29 7.59 -13.72 6.95
C VAL A 29 6.26 -14.21 7.53
N SER A 30 5.29 -14.55 6.67
CA SER A 30 3.99 -15.05 7.14
C SER A 30 4.08 -16.53 7.56
N PRO A 31 3.41 -16.94 8.66
CA PRO A 31 3.32 -18.36 9.04
C PRO A 31 2.54 -19.22 8.01
N PHE A 32 1.89 -18.59 7.03
CA PHE A 32 1.24 -19.25 5.88
C PHE A 32 2.22 -19.65 4.77
N SER A 33 3.52 -19.32 4.88
CA SER A 33 4.48 -19.34 3.77
C SER A 33 4.90 -20.72 3.26
N ARG A 34 4.95 -21.76 4.11
CA ARG A 34 5.62 -23.01 3.70
C ARG A 34 4.88 -23.81 2.61
N GLY A 35 3.56 -23.63 2.48
CA GLY A 35 2.75 -24.31 1.46
C GLY A 35 2.17 -23.39 0.38
N PHE A 36 2.08 -22.08 0.65
CA PHE A 36 1.40 -21.11 -0.22
C PHE A 36 2.32 -20.04 -0.83
N ALA A 37 3.60 -19.94 -0.43
CA ALA A 37 4.52 -18.93 -0.96
C ALA A 37 4.79 -19.08 -2.48
N ASP A 38 4.66 -20.29 -3.02
CA ASP A 38 4.81 -20.54 -4.47
C ASP A 38 3.52 -20.30 -5.27
N SER A 39 2.41 -19.93 -4.62
CA SER A 39 1.15 -19.70 -5.33
C SER A 39 1.17 -18.37 -6.10
N PRO A 40 1.01 -18.40 -7.44
CA PRO A 40 0.97 -17.18 -8.25
C PRO A 40 -0.22 -16.27 -7.89
N VAL A 41 -1.33 -16.85 -7.41
CA VAL A 41 -2.53 -16.11 -7.00
C VAL A 41 -2.23 -15.23 -5.78
N LEU A 42 -1.46 -15.74 -4.82
CA LEU A 42 -1.16 -15.02 -3.59
C LEU A 42 -0.20 -13.85 -3.85
N LYS A 43 0.75 -14.02 -4.78
CA LYS A 43 1.60 -12.93 -5.27
C LYS A 43 0.77 -11.80 -5.90
N VAL A 44 -0.18 -12.16 -6.77
CA VAL A 44 -1.09 -11.18 -7.39
C VAL A 44 -1.94 -10.47 -6.34
N TYR A 45 -2.44 -11.20 -5.35
CA TYR A 45 -3.21 -10.61 -4.24
C TYR A 45 -2.38 -9.60 -3.43
N ILE A 46 -1.13 -9.92 -3.09
CA ILE A 46 -0.25 -9.00 -2.37
C ILE A 46 0.02 -7.74 -3.18
N GLN A 47 0.29 -7.88 -4.47
CA GLN A 47 0.48 -6.73 -5.35
C GLN A 47 -0.81 -5.90 -5.47
N PHE A 48 -1.98 -6.55 -5.54
CA PHE A 48 -3.27 -5.88 -5.53
C PHE A 48 -3.46 -5.04 -4.25
N VAL A 49 -3.19 -5.60 -3.07
CA VAL A 49 -3.23 -4.86 -1.80
C VAL A 49 -2.25 -3.68 -1.81
N GLY A 50 -1.04 -3.87 -2.34
CA GLY A 50 -0.06 -2.81 -2.53
C GLY A 50 -0.61 -1.64 -3.38
N TRP A 51 -1.31 -1.94 -4.47
CA TRP A 51 -1.97 -0.92 -5.31
C TRP A 51 -3.16 -0.25 -4.63
N VAL A 52 -3.93 -0.97 -3.82
CA VAL A 52 -5.02 -0.37 -3.02
C VAL A 52 -4.48 0.71 -2.08
N PHE A 53 -3.31 0.49 -1.47
CA PHE A 53 -2.67 1.53 -0.67
C PHE A 53 -2.23 2.75 -1.47
N VAL A 54 -1.78 2.59 -2.72
CA VAL A 54 -1.51 3.73 -3.62
C VAL A 54 -2.79 4.53 -3.86
N LEU A 55 -3.90 3.85 -4.15
CA LEU A 55 -5.18 4.52 -4.39
C LEU A 55 -5.67 5.30 -3.16
N LEU A 56 -5.50 4.76 -1.96
CA LEU A 56 -5.81 5.47 -0.72
C LEU A 56 -5.00 6.75 -0.56
N ILE A 57 -3.69 6.70 -0.85
CA ILE A 57 -2.83 7.88 -0.80
C ILE A 57 -3.30 8.94 -1.80
N ILE A 58 -3.60 8.55 -3.04
CA ILE A 58 -4.13 9.46 -4.06
C ILE A 58 -5.44 10.10 -3.60
N GLY A 59 -6.35 9.31 -3.01
CA GLY A 59 -7.63 9.83 -2.50
C GLY A 59 -7.42 10.90 -1.42
N VAL A 60 -6.57 10.62 -0.43
CA VAL A 60 -6.28 11.56 0.66
C VAL A 60 -5.61 12.84 0.17
N TRP A 61 -4.70 12.75 -0.80
CA TRP A 61 -4.09 13.93 -1.41
C TRP A 61 -5.08 14.75 -2.24
N THR A 62 -5.97 14.08 -2.95
CA THR A 62 -7.02 14.73 -3.74
C THR A 62 -7.91 15.59 -2.83
N ASP A 63 -8.34 15.02 -1.71
CA ASP A 63 -9.15 15.72 -0.70
C ASP A 63 -8.38 16.89 -0.07
N ALA A 64 -7.12 16.68 0.33
CA ALA A 64 -6.27 17.73 0.88
C ALA A 64 -6.05 18.91 -0.09
N ILE A 65 -5.90 18.63 -1.40
CA ILE A 65 -5.73 19.66 -2.44
C ILE A 65 -7.04 20.41 -2.68
N ILE A 66 -8.17 19.72 -2.68
CA ILE A 66 -9.49 20.36 -2.83
C ILE A 66 -9.74 21.32 -1.67
N GLU A 67 -9.53 20.87 -0.43
CA GLU A 67 -9.74 21.72 0.75
C GLU A 67 -8.82 22.95 0.73
N TRP A 68 -7.56 22.78 0.34
CA TRP A 68 -6.62 23.89 0.20
C TRP A 68 -7.04 24.92 -0.85
N LYS A 69 -7.69 24.50 -1.93
CA LYS A 69 -8.16 25.42 -2.98
C LYS A 69 -9.45 26.17 -2.61
N ILE A 70 -10.19 25.66 -1.64
CA ILE A 70 -11.46 26.26 -1.17
C ILE A 70 -11.21 27.29 -0.06
N LEU A 71 -10.11 27.14 0.69
CA LEU A 71 -9.58 28.09 1.68
C LEU A 71 -8.81 29.24 1.03
#